data_AF-A0A559M928-F1
#
_entry.id   AF-A0A559M928-F1
#
_cell.length_a   1.000
_cell.length_b   1.000
_cell.length_c   1.000
_cell.angle_alpha   90.00
_cell.angle_beta   90.00
_cell.angle_gamma   90.00
#
_symmetry.space_group_name_H-M   'P 1'
#
loop_
_entity.id
_entity.type
_entity.pdbx_description
1 polymer ?
#
loop_
_entity_poly.entity_id
_entity_poly.type
_entity_poly.pdbx_seq_one_letter_code
_entity_poly.pdbx_strand_id
1 'polypeptide(L)'
;HIDPRTLRKEFLQLQAVAHPDRHPSHLKTRAEATSARINEAYKTLQNPLLRAQYLLSLRGIDVAEDETAKIDDPELLMEVLDTREEIEEAEEEGELEGLKKVNDERIAASEKVLDSAFREDDMEGAKGEAVRLRYWVNIKESLDAWEKGKPVVLVH
;
A
#
# COMPACT_ATOMS: atom_id res chain seq x y z
N HIS A 1 -0.63 14.56 0.97
CA HIS A 1 -0.23 13.96 -0.34
C HIS A 1 1.29 14.01 -0.52
N ILE A 2 1.94 12.89 -0.92
CA ILE A 2 3.38 12.81 -1.26
C ILE A 2 3.53 12.72 -2.77
N ASP A 3 4.46 13.47 -3.38
CA ASP A 3 4.78 13.34 -4.81
C ASP A 3 5.69 12.11 -5.05
N PRO A 4 5.24 11.09 -5.82
CA PRO A 4 6.02 9.89 -6.09
C PRO A 4 7.34 10.18 -6.82
N ARG A 5 7.40 11.22 -7.67
CA ARG A 5 8.61 11.57 -8.41
C ARG A 5 9.67 12.12 -7.47
N THR A 6 9.26 13.02 -6.56
CA THR A 6 10.14 13.58 -5.53
C THR A 6 10.61 12.48 -4.58
N LEU A 7 9.71 11.62 -4.10
CA LEU A 7 10.05 10.49 -3.23
C LEU A 7 11.09 9.56 -3.88
N ARG A 8 10.89 9.17 -5.14
CA ARG A 8 11.85 8.32 -5.87
C ARG A 8 13.20 9.00 -6.05
N LYS A 9 13.22 10.31 -6.34
CA LYS A 9 14.45 11.07 -6.49
C LYS A 9 15.26 11.10 -5.19
N GLU A 10 14.61 11.38 -4.06
CA GLU A 10 15.25 11.39 -2.74
C GLU A 10 15.76 10.00 -2.35
N PHE A 11 14.96 8.96 -2.59
CA PHE A 11 15.38 7.57 -2.38
C PHE A 11 16.69 7.26 -3.12
N LEU A 12 16.77 7.55 -4.43
CA LEU A 12 17.97 7.28 -5.22
C LEU A 12 19.19 8.07 -4.70
N GLN A 13 19.00 9.31 -4.26
CA GLN A 13 20.07 10.12 -3.68
C GLN A 13 20.58 9.54 -2.37
N LEU A 14 19.68 9.19 -1.44
CA LEU A 14 20.04 8.59 -0.16
C LEU A 14 20.72 7.23 -0.35
N GLN A 15 20.17 6.39 -1.24
CA GLN A 15 20.70 5.07 -1.53
C GLN A 15 22.09 5.13 -2.18
N ALA A 16 22.32 6.11 -3.06
CA ALA A 16 23.64 6.35 -3.63
C ALA A 16 24.69 6.74 -2.59
N VAL A 17 24.32 7.37 -1.47
CA VAL A 17 25.25 7.72 -0.37
C VAL A 17 25.45 6.54 0.59
N ALA A 18 24.39 5.77 0.85
CA ALA A 18 24.41 4.65 1.78
C ALA A 18 24.96 3.33 1.20
N HIS A 19 25.21 3.24 -0.11
CA HIS A 19 25.63 2.00 -0.76
C HIS A 19 26.92 1.42 -0.14
N PRO A 20 26.94 0.13 0.30
CA PRO A 20 28.08 -0.47 0.99
C PRO A 20 29.42 -0.39 0.25
N ASP A 21 29.40 -0.42 -1.08
CA ASP A 21 30.62 -0.32 -1.90
C ASP A 21 31.32 1.04 -1.82
N ARG A 22 30.64 2.07 -1.32
CA ARG A 22 31.22 3.41 -1.10
C ARG A 22 31.90 3.56 0.25
N HIS A 23 31.79 2.54 1.10
CA HIS A 23 32.31 2.55 2.47
C HIS A 23 33.46 1.55 2.62
N PRO A 24 34.47 1.88 3.43
CA PRO A 24 35.56 0.95 3.73
C PRO A 24 35.03 -0.28 4.48
N SER A 25 35.76 -1.40 4.41
CA SER A 25 35.34 -2.70 4.95
C SER A 25 34.79 -2.63 6.38
N HIS A 26 35.44 -1.86 7.27
CA HIS A 26 35.03 -1.71 8.67
C HIS A 26 33.71 -0.94 8.88
N LEU A 27 33.19 -0.26 7.86
CA LEU A 27 31.90 0.45 7.88
C LEU A 27 30.82 -0.25 7.05
N LYS A 28 31.14 -1.33 6.32
CA LYS A 28 30.19 -2.00 5.42
C LYS A 28 28.91 -2.44 6.12
N THR A 29 29.00 -3.09 7.27
CA THR A 29 27.82 -3.52 8.04
C THR A 29 26.90 -2.35 8.42
N ARG A 30 27.48 -1.20 8.77
CA ARG A 30 26.69 0.01 9.08
C ARG A 30 26.04 0.58 7.82
N ALA A 31 26.74 0.58 6.70
CA ALA A 31 26.22 1.02 5.41
C ALA A 31 25.08 0.12 4.93
N GLU A 32 25.22 -1.21 5.07
CA GLU A 32 24.17 -2.20 4.78
C GLU A 32 22.92 -1.95 5.63
N ALA A 33 23.07 -1.77 6.95
CA ALA A 33 21.95 -1.46 7.83
C ALA A 33 21.27 -0.13 7.46
N THR A 34 22.03 0.88 7.03
CA THR A 34 21.49 2.17 6.61
C THR A 34 20.72 2.05 5.29
N SER A 35 21.29 1.35 4.32
CA SER A 35 20.66 1.01 3.04
C SER A 35 19.34 0.26 3.23
N ALA A 36 19.32 -0.73 4.12
CA ALA A 36 18.11 -1.47 4.46
C ALA A 36 17.00 -0.55 5.01
N ARG A 37 17.33 0.36 5.93
CA ARG A 37 16.39 1.35 6.48
C ARG A 37 15.85 2.31 5.42
N ILE A 38 16.68 2.73 4.47
CA ILE A 38 16.26 3.60 3.36
C ILE A 38 15.26 2.87 2.46
N ASN A 39 15.54 1.60 2.14
CA ASN A 39 14.64 0.77 1.34
C ASN A 39 13.29 0.57 2.04
N GLU A 40 13.31 0.27 3.34
CA GLU A 40 12.10 0.11 4.14
C GLU A 40 11.27 1.40 4.17
N ALA A 41 11.90 2.54 4.45
CA ALA A 41 11.22 3.84 4.45
C ALA A 41 10.61 4.16 3.08
N TYR A 42 11.35 3.92 1.98
CA TYR A 42 10.82 4.13 0.64
C TYR A 42 9.62 3.23 0.33
N LYS A 43 9.71 1.93 0.64
CA LYS A 43 8.60 0.99 0.47
C LYS A 43 7.35 1.42 1.25
N THR A 44 7.53 1.81 2.52
CA THR A 44 6.45 2.27 3.39
C THR A 44 5.79 3.54 2.86
N LEU A 45 6.57 4.53 2.43
CA LEU A 45 6.04 5.82 1.96
C LEU A 45 5.41 5.74 0.56
N GLN A 46 5.86 4.79 -0.27
CA GLN A 46 5.35 4.59 -1.63
C GLN A 46 3.98 3.92 -1.62
N ASN A 47 3.77 2.90 -0.77
CA ASN A 47 2.49 2.21 -0.68
C ASN A 47 1.50 3.02 0.18
N PRO A 48 0.30 3.39 -0.34
CA PRO A 48 -0.63 4.25 0.38
C PRO A 48 -1.15 3.62 1.68
N LEU A 49 -1.34 2.30 1.72
CA LEU A 49 -1.76 1.58 2.93
C LEU A 49 -0.66 1.58 3.99
N LEU A 50 0.57 1.17 3.62
CA LEU A 50 1.69 1.16 4.56
C LEU A 50 1.97 2.57 5.12
N ARG A 51 1.83 3.59 4.27
CA ARG A 51 1.97 4.98 4.68
C ARG A 51 0.88 5.39 5.67
N ALA A 52 -0.38 5.04 5.42
CA ALA A 52 -1.47 5.34 6.34
C ALA A 52 -1.29 4.65 7.70
N GLN A 53 -0.93 3.37 7.69
CA GLN A 53 -0.62 2.58 8.89
C GLN A 53 0.55 3.18 9.66
N TYR A 54 1.62 3.59 8.98
CA TYR A 54 2.77 4.25 9.60
C TYR A 54 2.39 5.59 10.23
N LEU A 55 1.58 6.41 9.56
CA LEU A 55 1.13 7.68 10.13
C LEU A 55 0.24 7.48 11.37
N LEU A 56 -0.61 6.45 11.38
CA LEU A 56 -1.42 6.07 12.54
C LEU A 56 -0.56 5.53 13.69
N SER A 57 0.47 4.73 13.40
CA SER A 57 1.35 4.18 14.43
C SER A 57 2.19 5.27 15.12
N LEU A 58 2.56 6.33 14.40
CA LEU A 58 3.16 7.54 15.00
C LEU A 58 2.24 8.24 16.01
N ARG A 59 0.92 7.99 15.94
CA ARG A 59 -0.09 8.47 16.90
C ARG A 59 -0.45 7.42 17.96
N GLY A 60 0.24 6.28 17.99
CA GLY A 60 -0.01 5.18 18.91
C GLY A 60 -1.20 4.29 18.51
N ILE A 61 -1.66 4.37 17.26
CA ILE A 61 -2.78 3.57 16.74
C ILE A 61 -2.19 2.51 15.81
N ASP A 62 -2.28 1.24 16.21
CA ASP A 62 -1.89 0.13 15.35
C ASP A 62 -3.10 -0.41 14.57
N VAL A 63 -3.00 -0.36 13.24
CA VAL A 63 -4.00 -0.91 12.31
C VAL A 63 -3.39 -2.05 11.48
N ALA A 64 -2.07 -2.22 11.51
CA ALA A 64 -1.40 -3.26 10.74
C ALA A 64 -1.63 -4.64 11.37
N GLU A 65 -1.60 -4.71 12.70
CA GLU A 65 -1.78 -5.97 13.46
C GLU A 65 -3.25 -6.26 13.83
N ASP A 66 -4.18 -5.35 13.52
CA ASP A 66 -5.60 -5.51 13.84
C ASP A 66 -6.29 -6.41 12.79
N GLU A 67 -6.07 -7.73 12.92
CA GLU A 67 -6.76 -8.76 12.13
C GLU A 67 -8.29 -8.76 12.38
N THR A 68 -8.71 -8.18 13.50
CA THR A 68 -10.13 -8.04 13.88
C THR A 68 -10.76 -6.75 13.37
N ALA A 69 -9.98 -5.79 12.87
CA ALA A 69 -10.47 -4.59 12.23
C ALA A 69 -11.10 -4.93 10.88
N LYS A 70 -12.31 -5.49 10.93
CA LYS A 70 -13.22 -5.58 9.81
C LYS A 70 -14.03 -4.30 9.79
N ILE A 71 -14.23 -3.78 8.59
CA ILE A 71 -15.21 -2.73 8.42
C ILE A 71 -16.60 -3.39 8.57
N ASP A 72 -17.50 -2.77 9.33
CA ASP A 72 -18.92 -3.15 9.37
C ASP A 72 -19.67 -2.36 8.30
N ASP A 73 -19.27 -2.58 7.04
CA ASP A 73 -19.79 -1.89 5.85
C ASP A 73 -20.19 -2.97 4.83
N PRO A 74 -21.45 -3.44 4.88
CA PRO A 74 -21.94 -4.51 4.01
C PRO A 74 -21.83 -4.16 2.51
N GLU A 75 -21.96 -2.88 2.17
CA GLU A 75 -21.84 -2.41 0.78
C GLU A 75 -20.40 -2.55 0.30
N LEU A 76 -19.42 -2.14 1.11
CA LEU A 76 -18.01 -2.36 0.79
C LEU A 76 -17.70 -3.85 0.62
N LEU A 77 -18.15 -4.68 1.56
CA LEU A 77 -17.85 -6.11 1.53
C LEU A 77 -18.43 -6.78 0.29
N MET A 78 -19.63 -6.39 -0.13
CA MET A 78 -20.24 -6.85 -1.38
C MET A 78 -19.40 -6.41 -2.57
N GLU A 79 -19.03 -5.13 -2.67
CA GLU A 79 -18.22 -4.61 -3.77
C GLU A 79 -16.85 -5.31 -3.87
N VAL A 80 -16.24 -5.64 -2.73
CA VAL A 80 -14.98 -6.41 -2.68
C VAL A 80 -15.16 -7.84 -3.15
N LEU A 81 -16.27 -8.50 -2.78
CA LEU A 81 -16.57 -9.86 -3.22
C LEU A 81 -16.86 -9.89 -4.72
N ASP A 82 -17.70 -9.00 -5.22
CA ASP A 82 -18.03 -8.89 -6.64
C ASP A 82 -16.76 -8.64 -7.47
N THR A 83 -15.91 -7.70 -7.01
CA THR A 83 -14.61 -7.41 -7.66
C THR A 83 -13.70 -8.65 -7.69
N ARG A 84 -13.73 -9.50 -6.65
CA ARG A 84 -12.93 -10.73 -6.62
C ARG A 84 -13.46 -11.79 -7.58
N GLU A 85 -14.78 -11.95 -7.65
CA GLU A 85 -15.42 -12.86 -8.61
C GLU A 85 -15.07 -12.46 -10.05
N GLU A 86 -15.13 -11.17 -10.40
CA GLU A 86 -14.68 -10.67 -11.71
C GLU A 86 -13.21 -11.01 -12.03
N ILE A 87 -12.32 -11.00 -11.03
CA ILE A 87 -10.91 -11.38 -11.21
C ILE A 87 -10.75 -12.88 -11.44
N GLU A 88 -11.54 -13.70 -10.75
CA GLU A 88 -11.53 -15.16 -10.87
C GLU A 88 -12.13 -15.64 -12.20
N GLU A 89 -13.14 -14.95 -12.71
CA GLU A 89 -13.82 -15.28 -13.97
C GLU A 89 -13.09 -14.79 -15.21
N ALA A 90 -12.13 -13.85 -15.07
CA ALA A 90 -11.39 -13.31 -16.20
C ALA A 90 -10.60 -14.41 -16.95
N GLU A 91 -10.72 -14.42 -18.27
CA GLU A 91 -10.01 -15.36 -19.16
C GLU A 91 -8.79 -14.72 -19.86
N GLU A 92 -8.78 -13.38 -19.91
CA GLU A 92 -7.74 -12.59 -20.57
C GLU A 92 -7.38 -11.33 -19.78
N GLU A 93 -6.10 -10.93 -19.83
CA GLU A 93 -5.61 -9.75 -19.09
C GLU A 93 -6.34 -8.45 -19.50
N GLY A 94 -6.78 -8.36 -20.77
CA GLY A 94 -7.50 -7.20 -21.29
C GLY A 94 -8.86 -6.98 -20.61
N GLU A 95 -9.49 -8.02 -20.06
CA GLU A 95 -10.76 -7.91 -19.32
C GLU A 95 -10.57 -7.19 -17.97
N LEU A 96 -9.37 -7.30 -17.40
CA LEU A 96 -9.01 -6.70 -16.12
C LEU A 96 -8.55 -5.25 -16.22
N GLU A 97 -8.29 -4.71 -17.41
CA GLU A 97 -7.82 -3.32 -17.56
C GLU A 97 -8.83 -2.30 -16.99
N GLY A 98 -10.11 -2.53 -17.24
CA GLY A 98 -11.19 -1.70 -16.68
C GLY A 98 -11.20 -1.76 -15.16
N LEU A 99 -11.09 -2.98 -14.61
CA LEU A 99 -11.10 -3.21 -13.17
C LEU A 99 -9.87 -2.62 -12.46
N LYS A 100 -8.68 -2.74 -13.07
CA LYS A 100 -7.44 -2.07 -12.63
C LYS A 100 -7.66 -0.56 -12.51
N LYS A 101 -8.26 0.06 -13.52
CA LYS A 101 -8.54 1.50 -13.51
C LYS A 101 -9.53 1.89 -12.41
N VAL A 102 -10.64 1.16 -12.27
CA VAL A 102 -11.65 1.41 -11.23
C VAL A 102 -11.04 1.27 -9.83
N ASN A 103 -10.23 0.24 -9.61
CA ASN A 103 -9.58 0.04 -8.32
C ASN A 103 -8.52 1.11 -8.01
N ASP A 104 -7.78 1.59 -9.01
CA ASP A 104 -6.87 2.74 -8.85
C ASP A 104 -7.63 4.03 -8.48
N GLU A 105 -8.84 4.23 -9.03
CA GLU A 105 -9.72 5.34 -8.64
C GLU A 105 -10.23 5.19 -7.19
N ARG A 106 -10.60 3.98 -6.75
CA ARG A 106 -11.00 3.68 -5.35
C ARG A 106 -9.87 3.94 -4.36
N ILE A 107 -8.63 3.53 -4.70
CA ILE A 107 -7.43 3.83 -3.90
C ILE A 107 -7.21 5.34 -3.81
N ALA A 108 -7.27 6.06 -4.94
CA ALA A 108 -7.07 7.51 -4.96
C ALA A 108 -8.17 8.27 -4.18
N ALA A 109 -9.41 7.77 -4.18
CA ALA A 109 -10.49 8.30 -3.34
C ALA A 109 -10.17 8.10 -1.85
N SER A 110 -9.75 6.90 -1.47
CA SER A 110 -9.38 6.57 -0.09
C SER A 110 -8.22 7.43 0.42
N GLU A 111 -7.21 7.68 -0.43
CA GLU A 111 -6.10 8.59 -0.12
C GLU A 111 -6.56 10.02 0.16
N LYS A 112 -7.59 10.53 -0.53
CA LYS A 112 -8.15 11.87 -0.28
C LYS A 112 -8.89 11.95 1.04
N VAL A 113 -9.62 10.89 1.40
CA VAL A 113 -10.30 10.77 2.70
C VAL A 113 -9.27 10.74 3.82
N LEU A 114 -8.23 9.92 3.71
CA LEU A 114 -7.12 9.87 4.66
C LEU A 114 -6.40 11.23 4.78
N ASP A 115 -6.11 11.90 3.66
CA ASP A 115 -5.47 13.22 3.65
C ASP A 115 -6.30 14.28 4.38
N SER A 116 -7.63 14.18 4.31
CA SER A 116 -8.56 15.06 5.04
C SER A 116 -8.61 14.69 6.53
N ALA A 117 -8.77 13.40 6.85
CA ALA A 117 -8.81 12.91 8.23
C ALA A 117 -7.53 13.26 9.01
N PHE A 118 -6.35 13.08 8.41
CA PHE A 118 -5.09 13.47 9.04
C PHE A 118 -4.92 14.98 9.21
N ARG A 119 -5.49 15.81 8.33
CA ARG A 119 -5.47 17.28 8.47
C ARG A 119 -6.38 17.76 9.58
N GLU A 120 -7.51 17.11 9.76
CA GLU A 120 -8.55 17.44 10.75
C GLU A 120 -8.32 16.75 12.10
N ASP A 121 -7.26 15.95 12.21
CA ASP A 121 -6.92 15.13 13.38
C ASP A 121 -7.99 14.07 13.72
N ASP A 122 -8.81 13.68 12.74
CA ASP A 122 -9.81 12.61 12.86
C ASP A 122 -9.15 11.24 12.75
N MET A 123 -8.64 10.75 13.89
CA MET A 123 -7.95 9.46 13.96
C MET A 123 -8.89 8.25 13.80
N GLU A 124 -10.16 8.39 14.19
CA GLU A 124 -11.15 7.31 14.09
C GLU A 124 -11.55 7.12 12.62
N GLY A 125 -11.83 8.22 11.92
CA GLY A 125 -12.05 8.21 10.47
C GLY A 125 -10.83 7.71 9.71
N ALA A 126 -9.62 8.15 10.09
CA ALA A 126 -8.39 7.65 9.48
C ALA A 126 -8.17 6.14 9.69
N LYS A 127 -8.49 5.61 10.89
CA LYS A 127 -8.45 4.17 11.17
C LYS A 127 -9.43 3.42 10.27
N GLY A 128 -10.69 3.86 10.20
CA GLY A 128 -11.71 3.23 9.37
C GLY A 128 -11.33 3.24 7.88
N GLU A 129 -10.82 4.35 7.39
CA GLU A 129 -10.40 4.47 6.00
C GLU A 129 -9.14 3.64 5.68
N ALA A 130 -8.20 3.50 6.62
CA ALA A 130 -7.05 2.61 6.43
C ALA A 130 -7.48 1.14 6.28
N VAL A 131 -8.53 0.72 7.00
CA VAL A 131 -9.13 -0.61 6.86
C VAL A 131 -9.80 -0.77 5.49
N ARG A 132 -10.56 0.23 5.03
CA ARG A 132 -11.16 0.24 3.68
C ARG A 132 -10.08 0.13 2.60
N LEU A 133 -9.04 0.96 2.70
CA LEU A 133 -7.92 0.99 1.76
C LEU A 133 -7.20 -0.37 1.67
N ARG A 134 -7.13 -1.13 2.77
CA ARG A 134 -6.55 -2.48 2.76
C ARG A 134 -7.25 -3.40 1.76
N TYR A 135 -8.57 -3.36 1.66
CA TYR A 135 -9.30 -4.17 0.69
C TYR A 135 -8.94 -3.80 -0.76
N TRP A 136 -8.86 -2.50 -1.07
CA TRP A 136 -8.50 -2.04 -2.41
C TRP A 136 -7.05 -2.34 -2.78
N VAL A 137 -6.13 -2.25 -1.82
CA VAL A 137 -4.74 -2.63 -2.03
C VAL A 137 -4.62 -4.15 -2.26
N ASN A 138 -5.33 -4.98 -1.49
CA ASN A 138 -5.33 -6.43 -1.72
C ASN A 138 -5.92 -6.78 -3.10
N ILE A 139 -6.99 -6.10 -3.53
CA ILE A 139 -7.53 -6.25 -4.88
C ILE A 139 -6.49 -5.85 -5.94
N LYS A 140 -5.76 -4.76 -5.73
CA LYS A 140 -4.69 -4.34 -6.64
C LYS A 140 -3.61 -5.40 -6.75
N GLU A 141 -3.20 -5.98 -5.62
CA GLU A 141 -2.21 -7.06 -5.60
C GLU A 141 -2.72 -8.29 -6.35
N SER A 142 -3.99 -8.67 -6.19
CA SER A 142 -4.60 -9.77 -6.95
C SER A 142 -4.68 -9.48 -8.45
N LEU A 143 -5.01 -8.25 -8.86
CA LEU A 143 -5.04 -7.81 -10.26
C LEU A 143 -3.64 -7.79 -10.89
N ASP A 144 -2.63 -7.35 -10.14
CA ASP A 144 -1.24 -7.28 -10.59
C ASP A 144 -0.57 -8.67 -10.62
N ALA A 145 -1.04 -9.61 -9.78
CA ALA A 145 -0.57 -10.99 -9.72
C ALA A 145 -1.37 -11.96 -10.61
N TRP A 146 -2.45 -11.50 -11.26
CA TRP A 146 -3.27 -12.35 -12.13
C TRP A 146 -2.45 -12.89 -13.30
N GLU A 147 -2.60 -14.18 -13.59
CA GLU A 147 -1.98 -14.85 -14.73
C GLU A 147 -2.95 -15.85 -15.35
N LYS A 148 -3.03 -15.86 -16.69
CA LYS A 148 -3.93 -16.76 -17.43
C LYS A 148 -3.71 -18.22 -17.04
N GLY A 149 -4.79 -18.88 -16.60
CA GLY A 149 -4.80 -20.30 -16.25
C GLY A 149 -4.14 -20.65 -14.92
N LYS A 150 -3.77 -19.66 -14.09
CA LYS A 150 -3.37 -19.89 -12.70
C LYS A 150 -4.51 -19.52 -11.75
N PRO A 151 -4.70 -20.27 -10.65
CA PRO A 151 -5.64 -19.87 -9.62
C PRO A 151 -5.21 -18.52 -9.01
N VAL A 152 -6.17 -17.61 -8.87
CA VAL A 152 -5.95 -16.31 -8.23
C VAL A 152 -5.61 -16.54 -6.77
N VAL A 153 -4.44 -16.09 -6.34
CA VAL A 153 -4.07 -16.10 -4.91
C VAL A 153 -4.65 -14.84 -4.28
N LEU A 154 -5.79 -14.98 -3.60
CA LEU A 154 -6.37 -13.89 -2.83
C LEU A 154 -5.58 -13.70 -1.53
N VAL A 155 -4.97 -12.54 -1.37
CA VAL A 155 -4.34 -12.14 -0.10
C VAL A 155 -5.47 -11.73 0.85
N HIS A 156 -5.64 -12.52 1.92
CA HIS A 156 -6.63 -12.28 2.97
C HIS A 156 -6.15 -11.22 3.96
#